data_AF-A0A750D925-F1
#
_entry.id   AF-A0A750D925-F1
#
_cell.length_a   1.000
_cell.length_b   1.000
_cell.length_c   1.000
_cell.angle_alpha   90.00
_cell.angle_beta   90.00
_cell.angle_gamma   90.00
#
_symmetry.space_group_name_H-M   'P 1'
#
loop_
_entity.id
_entity.type
_entity.pdbx_description
1 polymer ?
#
loop_
_entity_poly.entity_id
_entity_poly.type
_entity_poly.pdbx_seq_one_letter_code
_entity_poly.pdbx_strand_id
1 'polypeptide(L)' 'AGFTHYAAGGFTWDDHIVLAECCVAAHQRGARVVIGNSTAPRVIDLYSQHGFEIRYISARRSISSKGSTRETAKDLVAIL' A
#
# COMPACT_ATOMS: atom_id res chain seq x y z
N ALA A 1 -16.94 -1.02 -16.61
CA ALA A 1 -16.08 -1.18 -15.42
C ALA A 1 -14.76 -1.79 -15.87
N GLY A 2 -13.63 -1.17 -15.56
CA GLY A 2 -12.30 -1.64 -15.98
C GLY A 2 -11.75 -2.75 -15.08
N PHE A 3 -10.60 -3.32 -15.47
CA PHE A 3 -9.83 -4.36 -14.78
C PHE A 3 -9.36 -4.01 -13.34
N THR A 4 -9.84 -2.91 -12.75
CA THR A 4 -9.39 -2.40 -11.45
C THR A 4 -10.34 -2.70 -10.29
N HIS A 5 -11.45 -3.39 -10.54
CA HIS A 5 -12.45 -3.69 -9.51
C HIS A 5 -12.31 -5.14 -9.03
N TYR A 6 -11.54 -5.36 -7.96
CA TYR A 6 -11.28 -6.70 -7.41
C TYR A 6 -12.32 -7.16 -6.38
N ALA A 7 -12.97 -6.23 -5.66
CA ALA A 7 -13.98 -6.52 -4.64
C ALA A 7 -15.32 -5.85 -4.99
N ALA A 8 -16.43 -6.55 -4.75
CA ALA A 8 -17.77 -5.95 -4.82
C ALA A 8 -17.88 -4.90 -3.69
N GLY A 9 -18.17 -3.65 -4.05
CA GLY A 9 -18.20 -2.52 -3.09
C GLY A 9 -16.90 -1.71 -3.00
N GLY A 10 -15.79 -2.18 -3.60
CA GLY A 10 -14.50 -1.47 -3.58
C GLY A 10 -13.71 -1.71 -2.29
N PHE A 11 -12.64 -0.94 -2.10
CA PHE A 11 -11.81 -0.93 -0.89
C PHE A 11 -11.81 0.49 -0.33
N THR A 12 -12.48 0.67 0.79
CA THR A 12 -12.75 1.98 1.39
C THR A 12 -11.59 2.44 2.26
N TRP A 13 -11.65 3.69 2.72
CA TRP A 13 -10.66 4.20 3.68
C TRP A 13 -10.76 3.49 5.04
N ASP A 14 -11.97 3.13 5.48
CA ASP A 14 -12.15 2.39 6.73
C ASP A 14 -11.53 0.99 6.61
N ASP A 15 -11.61 0.37 5.43
CA ASP A 15 -10.92 -0.91 5.18
C ASP A 15 -9.39 -0.78 5.27
N HIS A 16 -8.81 0.36 4.87
CA HIS A 16 -7.38 0.63 5.08
C HIS A 16 -7.02 0.69 6.58
N ILE A 17 -7.85 1.34 7.39
CA ILE A 17 -7.64 1.46 8.85
C ILE A 17 -7.73 0.07 9.49
N VAL A 18 -8.83 -0.64 9.23
CA VAL A 18 -9.06 -2.00 9.78
C VAL A 18 -7.93 -2.95 9.38
N LEU A 19 -7.44 -2.87 8.14
CA LEU A 19 -6.28 -3.66 7.69
C LEU A 19 -5.03 -3.35 8.52
N ALA A 20 -4.70 -2.07 8.72
CA ALA A 20 -3.51 -1.66 9.48
C ALA A 20 -3.59 -2.16 10.94
N GLU A 21 -4.73 -2.00 11.60
CA GLU A 21 -4.97 -2.48 12.96
C GLU A 21 -4.87 -4.00 13.07
N CYS A 22 -5.43 -4.73 12.10
CA CYS A 22 -5.33 -6.19 12.04
C CYS A 22 -3.88 -6.67 11.89
N CYS A 23 -3.10 -5.97 11.05
CA CYS A 23 -1.67 -6.22 10.87
C CYS A 23 -0.88 -5.99 12.16
N VAL A 24 -1.13 -4.88 12.87
CA VAL A 24 -0.52 -4.62 14.18
C VAL A 24 -0.87 -5.71 15.18
N ALA A 25 -2.14 -6.09 15.27
CA ALA A 25 -2.58 -7.15 16.17
C ALA A 25 -1.93 -8.50 15.84
N ALA A 26 -1.78 -8.83 14.54
CA ALA A 26 -1.07 -10.03 14.11
C ALA A 26 0.42 -9.98 14.48
N HIS A 27 1.06 -8.83 14.29
CA HIS A 27 2.46 -8.63 14.66
C HIS A 27 2.68 -8.79 16.17
N GLN A 28 1.80 -8.25 17.00
CA GLN A 28 1.81 -8.44 18.46
C GLN A 28 1.68 -9.91 18.88
N ARG A 29 1.07 -10.76 18.04
CA ARG A 29 1.02 -12.22 18.23
C ARG A 29 2.24 -12.97 17.69
N GLY A 30 3.26 -12.26 17.21
CA GLY A 30 4.51 -12.82 16.70
C GLY A 30 4.61 -12.97 15.19
N ALA A 31 3.63 -12.48 14.42
CA ALA A 31 3.71 -12.50 12.96
C ALA A 31 4.71 -11.46 12.41
N ARG A 32 5.34 -11.78 11.28
CA ARG A 32 6.04 -10.80 10.44
C ARG A 32 5.07 -10.30 9.37
N VAL A 33 4.97 -8.98 9.22
CA VAL A 33 4.02 -8.34 8.32
C VAL A 33 4.75 -7.46 7.33
N VAL A 34 4.35 -7.56 6.07
CA VAL A 34 4.82 -6.70 4.98
C VAL A 34 3.60 -6.25 4.18
N ILE A 35 3.46 -4.94 3.98
CA ILE A 35 2.39 -4.34 3.16
C ILE A 35 3.03 -3.55 2.02
N GLY A 36 2.65 -3.86 0.77
CA GLY A 36 3.01 -3.06 -0.40
C GLY A 36 1.87 -2.12 -0.79
N ASN A 37 2.16 -0.83 -1.01
CA ASN A 37 1.15 0.13 -1.48
C ASN A 37 1.80 1.28 -2.27
N SER A 38 0.97 2.12 -2.88
CA SER A 38 1.39 3.41 -3.46
C SER A 38 1.78 4.43 -2.36
N THR A 39 2.42 5.52 -2.77
CA THR A 39 2.95 6.57 -1.88
C THR A 39 1.97 7.71 -1.59
N ALA A 40 0.66 7.43 -1.53
CA ALA A 40 -0.32 8.45 -1.16
C ALA A 40 -0.03 8.98 0.28
N PRO A 41 -0.01 10.31 0.52
CA PRO A 41 0.36 10.87 1.82
C PRO A 41 -0.41 10.26 3.00
N ARG A 42 -1.74 10.13 2.86
CA ARG A 42 -2.59 9.53 3.90
C ARG A 42 -2.20 8.08 4.27
N VAL A 43 -1.70 7.30 3.30
CA VAL A 43 -1.27 5.91 3.53
C VAL A 43 0.05 5.87 4.30
N ILE A 44 0.96 6.78 3.96
CA ILE A 44 2.23 6.95 4.68
C ILE A 44 1.95 7.35 6.13
N ASP A 45 1.05 8.31 6.35
CA ASP A 45 0.66 8.75 7.69
C ASP A 45 0.04 7.61 8.49
N LEU A 46 -0.91 6.88 7.90
CA LEU A 46 -1.57 5.73 8.53
C LEU A 46 -0.56 4.68 9.00
N TYR A 47 0.36 4.26 8.13
CA TYR A 47 1.35 3.24 8.47
C TYR A 47 2.37 3.76 9.49
N SER A 48 2.80 5.02 9.39
CA SER A 48 3.73 5.62 10.35
C SER A 48 3.11 5.70 11.75
N GLN A 49 1.84 6.08 11.86
CA GLN A 49 1.10 6.14 13.13
C GLN A 49 0.96 4.76 13.78
N HIS A 50 0.89 3.69 12.99
CA HIS A 50 0.81 2.31 13.46
C HIS A 50 2.17 1.64 13.66
N GLY A 51 3.27 2.40 13.55
CA GLY A 51 4.62 1.95 13.89
C GLY A 51 5.32 1.12 12.79
N PHE A 52 4.80 1.10 11.56
CA PHE A 52 5.45 0.40 10.47
C PHE A 52 6.75 1.12 10.05
N GLU A 53 7.79 0.36 9.75
CA GLU A 53 8.96 0.88 9.03
C GLU A 53 8.61 1.04 7.54
N ILE A 54 8.69 2.27 7.02
CA ILE A 54 8.36 2.58 5.62
C ILE A 54 9.62 2.65 4.77
N ARG A 55 9.66 1.83 3.71
CA ARG A 55 10.72 1.83 2.69
C ARG A 55 10.15 2.20 1.33
N TYR A 56 10.70 3.23 0.70
CA TYR A 56 10.30 3.65 -0.63
C TYR A 56 11.00 2.80 -1.71
N ILE A 57 10.22 2.36 -2.70
CA ILE A 57 10.72 1.60 -3.85
C ILE A 57 10.39 2.38 -5.12
N SER A 58 11.43 2.66 -5.90
CA SER A 58 11.27 3.21 -7.24
C SER A 58 11.00 2.07 -8.22
N ALA A 59 9.75 1.88 -8.62
CA ALA A 59 9.39 0.87 -9.61
C ALA A 59 9.36 1.48 -11.01
N ARG A 60 10.30 1.09 -11.88
CA ARG A 60 10.26 1.46 -13.29
C ARG A 60 9.18 0.65 -13.99
N ARG A 61 7.96 1.20 -14.12
CA ARG A 61 6.87 0.58 -14.90
C ARG A 61 7.24 0.64 -16.39
N SER A 62 7.79 -0.44 -16.94
CA SER A 62 8.18 -0.56 -18.35
C SER A 62 7.01 -0.86 -19.31
N ILE A 63 5.84 -1.22 -18.77
CA ILE A 63 4.64 -1.62 -19.52
C ILE A 63 3.62 -0.49 -19.45
N SER A 64 3.82 0.57 -20.24
CA SER A 64 2.77 1.55 -20.56
C SER A 64 2.56 1.53 -22.06
N SER A 65 1.31 1.41 -22.52
CA SER A 65 0.94 1.51 -23.94
C SER A 65 1.09 2.93 -24.49
N LYS A 66 1.23 3.94 -23.63
CA LYS A 66 1.52 5.34 -23.97
C LYS A 66 2.92 5.69 -23.50
N GLY A 67 3.86 5.83 -24.44
CA GLY A 67 5.27 6.11 -24.17
C GLY A 67 5.53 7.45 -23.45
N SER A 68 4.60 8.41 -23.54
CA SER A 68 4.71 9.75 -22.94
C SER A 68 4.33 9.83 -21.45
N THR A 69 3.72 8.78 -20.87
CA THR A 69 3.35 8.74 -19.44
C THR A 69 4.22 7.75 -18.66
N ARG A 70 5.44 7.47 -19.15
CA ARG A 70 6.44 6.70 -18.42
C ARG A 70 6.95 7.53 -17.23
N GLU A 71 6.12 7.65 -16.21
CA GLU A 71 6.49 8.25 -14.94
C GLU A 71 7.04 7.17 -14.02
N THR A 72 8.07 7.52 -13.25
CA THR A 72 8.58 6.69 -12.17
C THR A 72 7.53 6.66 -11.06
N ALA A 73 6.67 5.65 -11.07
CA ALA A 73 5.78 5.40 -9.94
C ALA A 73 6.63 5.06 -8.71
N LYS A 74 6.39 5.77 -7.61
CA LYS A 74 6.97 5.46 -6.31
C LYS A 74 5.97 4.63 -5.53
N ASP A 75 6.37 3.42 -5.20
CA ASP A 75 5.65 2.55 -4.28
C ASP A 75 6.36 2.55 -2.92
N LEU A 76 5.70 2.02 -1.91
CA LEU A 76 6.27 1.81 -0.58
C LEU A 76 6.05 0.38 -0.12
N VAL A 77 6.92 -0.04 0.78
CA VAL A 77 6.80 -1.27 1.58
C VAL A 77 6.81 -0.87 3.04
N ALA A 78 5.76 -1.25 3.76
CA ALA A 78 5.60 -1.03 5.20
C ALA A 78 5.83 -2.36 5.94
N ILE A 79 6.66 -2.36 6.99
CA ILE A 79 7.13 -3.58 7.67
C ILE A 79 6.87 -3.52 9.18
N LEU A 80 6.38 -4.62 9.75
CA LEU A 80 6.33 -4.91 11.19
C LEU A 80 6.93 -6.31 11.47
#